data_AF-A0A0T6A5M8-F1
#
_entry.id   AF-A0A0T6A5M8-F1
#
_cell.length_a   1.000
_cell.length_b   1.000
_cell.length_c   1.000
_cell.angle_alpha   90.00
_cell.angle_beta   90.00
_cell.angle_gamma   90.00
#
_symmetry.space_group_name_H-M   'P 1'
#
loop_
_entity.id
_entity.type
_entity.pdbx_description
1 polymer ?
#
loop_
_entity_poly.entity_id
_entity_poly.type
_entity_poly.pdbx_seq_one_letter_code
_entity_poly.pdbx_strand_id
1 'polypeptide(L)'
;MKEVSDALAKVTGQANEIFGKMGAAVEEAVKKGARELNVAEITRLSGLQIDEGTLDHLEVDRIIHVHPWLHWRDYFPWRPLWCWWWHTYHPWHRCCPYWWTRCHRFPYPC
;
A
#
# COMPACT_ATOMS: atom_id res chain seq x y z
N MET A 1 22.41 -19.61 1.00
CA MET A 1 21.50 -19.01 2.01
C MET A 1 21.78 -17.53 2.27
N LYS A 2 23.05 -17.10 2.39
CA LYS A 2 23.39 -15.67 2.59
C LYS A 2 22.91 -14.75 1.44
N GLU A 3 23.11 -15.16 0.19
CA GLU A 3 22.68 -14.37 -0.98
C GLU A 3 21.15 -14.17 -1.09
N VAL A 4 20.36 -15.19 -0.73
CA VAL A 4 18.89 -15.08 -0.68
C VAL A 4 18.44 -14.14 0.44
N SER A 5 19.15 -14.17 1.58
CA SER A 5 18.91 -13.26 2.69
C SER A 5 19.24 -11.81 2.32
N ASP A 6 20.34 -11.58 1.61
CA ASP A 6 20.78 -10.24 1.19
C ASP A 6 19.85 -9.65 0.13
N ALA A 7 19.37 -10.48 -0.81
CA ALA A 7 18.36 -10.09 -1.80
C ALA A 7 17.03 -9.68 -1.13
N LEU A 8 16.52 -10.49 -0.20
CA LEU A 8 15.30 -10.17 0.55
C LEU A 8 15.46 -8.91 1.41
N ALA A 9 16.62 -8.72 2.05
CA ALA A 9 16.90 -7.53 2.85
C ALA A 9 16.88 -6.27 1.99
N LYS A 10 17.50 -6.31 0.79
CA LYS A 10 17.48 -5.21 -0.16
C LYS A 10 16.06 -4.85 -0.59
N VAL A 11 15.26 -5.84 -0.98
CA VAL A 11 13.87 -5.63 -1.41
C VAL A 11 13.00 -5.10 -0.27
N THR A 12 13.19 -5.62 0.95
CA THR A 12 12.50 -5.11 2.14
C THR A 12 12.86 -3.65 2.40
N GLY A 13 14.11 -3.26 2.19
CA GLY A 13 14.55 -1.86 2.27
C GLY A 13 13.82 -0.97 1.27
N GLN A 14 13.68 -1.42 0.02
CA GLN A 14 12.91 -0.71 -1.01
C GLN A 14 11.44 -0.55 -0.64
N ALA A 15 10.82 -1.62 -0.13
CA ALA A 15 9.44 -1.57 0.34
C ALA A 15 9.29 -0.55 1.48
N ASN A 16 10.17 -0.61 2.50
CA ASN A 16 10.14 0.34 3.60
C ASN A 16 10.31 1.79 3.14
N GLU A 17 11.15 2.04 2.14
CA GLU A 17 11.32 3.37 1.56
C GLU A 17 10.03 3.86 0.87
N ILE A 18 9.46 3.05 -0.03
CA ILE A 18 8.25 3.40 -0.77
C ILE A 18 7.08 3.63 0.20
N PHE A 19 6.80 2.68 1.08
CA PHE A 19 5.64 2.75 1.97
C PHE A 19 5.86 3.72 3.14
N GLY A 20 7.11 4.00 3.51
CA GLY A 20 7.45 5.11 4.40
C GLY A 20 7.14 6.47 3.77
N LYS A 21 7.53 6.69 2.52
CA LYS A 21 7.19 7.92 1.76
C LYS A 21 5.67 8.06 1.56
N MET A 22 4.96 6.94 1.36
CA MET A 22 3.50 6.92 1.26
C MET A 22 2.84 7.46 2.53
N GLY A 23 3.23 6.93 3.69
CA GLY A 23 2.72 7.43 4.98
C GLY A 23 2.99 8.92 5.16
N ALA A 24 4.23 9.35 4.89
CA ALA A 24 4.60 10.76 4.99
C ALA A 24 3.80 11.67 4.04
N ALA A 25 3.51 11.22 2.82
CA ALA A 25 2.68 11.96 1.86
C ALA A 25 1.23 12.11 2.34
N VAL A 26 0.65 11.05 2.92
CA VAL A 26 -0.69 11.11 3.53
C VAL A 26 -0.70 12.08 4.70
N GLU A 27 0.23 11.92 5.64
CA GLU A 27 0.31 12.77 6.83
C GLU A 27 0.50 14.26 6.47
N GLU A 28 1.33 14.56 5.49
CA GLU A 28 1.56 15.93 5.02
C GLU A 28 0.32 16.53 4.35
N ALA A 29 -0.43 15.74 3.56
CA ALA A 29 -1.69 16.20 2.97
C ALA A 29 -2.75 16.49 4.04
N VAL A 30 -2.88 15.61 5.03
CA VAL A 30 -3.81 15.78 6.16
C VAL A 30 -3.41 17.00 7.00
N LYS A 31 -2.12 17.19 7.26
CA LYS A 31 -1.58 18.36 7.97
C LYS A 31 -1.89 19.68 7.26
N LYS A 32 -1.96 19.67 5.92
CA LYS A 32 -2.39 20.81 5.09
C LYS A 32 -3.91 21.01 5.05
N GLY A 33 -4.69 20.17 5.73
CA GLY A 33 -6.14 20.26 5.82
C GLY A 33 -6.90 19.49 4.74
N ALA A 34 -6.25 18.54 4.05
CA ALA A 34 -6.95 17.66 3.12
C ALA A 34 -8.06 16.88 3.85
N ARG A 35 -9.25 16.84 3.25
CA ARG A 35 -10.38 16.02 3.70
C ARG A 35 -10.55 14.76 2.86
N GLU A 36 -9.92 14.75 1.71
CA GLU A 36 -9.97 13.71 0.70
C GLU A 36 -8.57 13.52 0.14
N LEU A 37 -8.22 12.28 -0.17
CA LEU A 37 -6.93 11.91 -0.72
C LEU A 37 -7.14 11.15 -2.02
N ASN A 38 -6.47 11.58 -3.08
CA ASN A 38 -6.40 10.82 -4.32
C ASN A 38 -5.32 9.73 -4.19
N VAL A 39 -5.72 8.46 -4.29
CA VAL A 39 -4.81 7.32 -4.09
C VAL A 39 -3.70 7.30 -5.14
N ALA A 40 -4.02 7.56 -6.40
CA ALA A 40 -3.04 7.61 -7.48
C ALA A 40 -2.01 8.75 -7.27
N GLU A 41 -2.45 9.89 -6.74
CA GLU A 41 -1.53 11.00 -6.42
C GLU A 41 -0.59 10.66 -5.27
N ILE A 42 -1.12 10.13 -4.16
CA ILE A 42 -0.31 9.74 -3.00
C ILE A 42 0.72 8.66 -3.36
N THR A 43 0.29 7.65 -4.11
CA THR A 43 1.18 6.57 -4.57
C THR A 43 2.26 7.10 -5.52
N ARG A 44 1.92 8.02 -6.43
CA ARG A 44 2.91 8.70 -7.27
C ARG A 44 3.96 9.45 -6.44
N LEU A 45 3.55 10.16 -5.39
CA LEU A 45 4.46 10.86 -4.47
C LEU A 45 5.36 9.90 -3.69
N SER A 46 4.90 8.66 -3.45
CA SER A 46 5.68 7.63 -2.77
C SER A 46 6.65 6.88 -3.69
N GLY A 47 6.67 7.19 -4.99
CA GLY A 47 7.44 6.44 -5.99
C GLY A 47 6.78 5.15 -6.46
N LEU A 48 5.50 4.94 -6.10
CA LEU A 48 4.69 3.82 -6.56
C LEU A 48 3.75 4.31 -7.67
N GLN A 49 4.11 4.12 -8.93
CA GLN A 49 3.19 4.43 -10.02
C GLN A 49 2.13 3.33 -10.14
N ILE A 50 0.87 3.70 -9.89
CA ILE A 50 -0.28 2.83 -10.08
C ILE A 50 -1.26 3.52 -11.02
N ASP A 51 -1.76 2.78 -12.01
CA ASP A 51 -2.80 3.28 -12.90
C ASP A 51 -4.20 2.99 -12.36
N GLU A 52 -5.20 3.63 -12.95
CA GLU A 52 -6.60 3.45 -12.54
C GLU A 52 -7.10 2.02 -12.75
N GLY A 53 -6.65 1.34 -13.81
CA GLY A 53 -7.04 -0.05 -14.07
C GLY A 53 -6.58 -1.00 -12.98
N THR A 54 -5.41 -0.74 -12.40
CA THR A 54 -4.87 -1.50 -11.27
C THR A 54 -5.66 -1.18 -10.00
N LEU A 55 -6.02 0.08 -9.74
CA LEU A 55 -6.87 0.44 -8.60
C LEU A 55 -8.25 -0.24 -8.69
N ASP A 56 -8.85 -0.24 -9.87
CA ASP A 56 -10.12 -0.93 -10.12
C ASP A 56 -9.98 -2.45 -9.91
N HIS A 57 -8.87 -3.06 -10.38
CA HIS A 57 -8.58 -4.49 -10.14
C HIS A 57 -8.40 -4.83 -8.66
N LEU A 58 -7.81 -3.91 -7.89
CA LEU A 58 -7.60 -4.06 -6.45
C LEU A 58 -8.83 -3.73 -5.62
N GLU A 59 -9.95 -3.33 -6.26
CA GLU A 59 -11.17 -2.84 -5.60
C GLU A 59 -10.85 -1.68 -4.62
N VAL A 60 -9.92 -0.80 -5.00
CA VAL A 60 -9.51 0.37 -4.20
C VAL A 60 -10.16 1.63 -4.74
N ASP A 61 -10.88 2.35 -3.86
CA ASP A 61 -11.46 3.64 -4.21
C ASP A 61 -10.38 4.65 -4.64
N ARG A 62 -10.66 5.41 -5.70
CA ARG A 62 -9.77 6.46 -6.21
C ARG A 62 -9.57 7.59 -5.20
N ILE A 63 -10.62 7.89 -4.43
CA ILE A 63 -10.67 8.95 -3.43
C ILE A 63 -10.98 8.33 -2.07
N ILE A 64 -10.18 8.67 -1.08
CA ILE A 64 -10.36 8.22 0.31
C ILE A 64 -10.64 9.44 1.19
N HIS A 65 -11.73 9.39 1.95
CA HIS A 65 -12.01 10.42 2.94
C HIS A 65 -11.05 10.30 4.12
N VAL A 66 -10.47 11.42 4.53
CA VAL A 66 -9.60 11.50 5.69
C VAL A 66 -10.45 11.29 6.94
N HIS A 67 -9.99 10.39 7.81
CA HIS A 67 -10.59 10.17 9.11
C HIS A 67 -9.68 10.73 10.21
N PRO A 68 -9.91 11.96 10.71
CA PRO A 68 -8.92 12.68 11.55
C PRO A 68 -8.59 12.02 12.89
N TRP A 69 -9.49 11.15 13.38
CA TRP A 69 -9.29 10.42 14.64
C TRP A 69 -8.50 9.13 14.49
N LEU A 70 -8.30 8.65 13.26
CA LEU A 70 -7.63 7.39 12.99
C LEU A 70 -6.24 7.65 12.44
N HIS A 71 -5.33 6.71 12.68
CA HIS A 71 -4.03 6.75 12.05
C HIS A 71 -4.22 6.49 10.55
N TRP A 72 -3.37 7.08 9.70
CA TRP A 72 -3.55 6.97 8.24
C TRP A 72 -3.62 5.52 7.74
N ARG A 73 -2.90 4.62 8.41
CA ARG A 73 -2.87 3.18 8.12
C ARG A 73 -4.22 2.48 8.29
N ASP A 74 -5.17 3.10 8.97
CA ASP A 74 -6.49 2.52 9.26
C ASP A 74 -7.52 2.85 8.18
N TYR A 75 -7.39 3.99 7.49
CA TYR A 75 -8.33 4.41 6.44
C TYR A 75 -7.70 4.45 5.03
N PHE A 76 -6.39 4.67 4.91
CA PHE A 76 -5.72 4.68 3.61
C PHE A 76 -5.39 3.24 3.15
N PRO A 77 -5.62 2.89 1.87
CA PRO A 77 -5.55 1.51 1.37
C PRO A 77 -4.11 1.02 1.10
N TRP A 78 -3.20 1.18 2.05
CA TRP A 78 -1.79 0.79 1.86
C TRP A 78 -1.57 -0.72 1.77
N ARG A 79 -2.43 -1.53 2.38
CA ARG A 79 -2.28 -3.00 2.39
C ARG A 79 -2.51 -3.64 1.01
N PRO A 80 -3.59 -3.32 0.27
CA PRO A 80 -3.74 -3.75 -1.12
C PRO A 80 -2.53 -3.35 -1.98
N LEU A 81 -2.07 -2.11 -1.84
CA LEU A 81 -0.92 -1.57 -2.59
C LEU A 81 0.38 -2.30 -2.24
N TRP A 82 0.61 -2.60 -0.96
CA TRP A 82 1.73 -3.42 -0.47
C TRP A 82 1.73 -4.80 -1.12
N CYS A 83 0.59 -5.48 -1.06
CA CYS A 83 0.47 -6.83 -1.61
C CYS A 83 0.62 -6.85 -3.12
N TRP A 84 0.02 -5.89 -3.82
CA TRP A 84 0.22 -5.72 -5.25
C TRP A 84 1.69 -5.49 -5.61
N TRP A 85 2.39 -4.61 -4.90
CA TRP A 85 3.81 -4.34 -5.17
C TRP A 85 4.68 -5.58 -5.02
N TRP A 86 4.51 -6.33 -3.92
CA TRP A 86 5.24 -7.59 -3.71
C TRP A 86 4.91 -8.63 -4.78
N HIS A 87 3.64 -8.78 -5.14
CA HIS A 87 3.24 -9.74 -6.18
C HIS A 87 3.79 -9.37 -7.56
N THR A 88 3.77 -8.07 -7.89
CA THR A 88 4.15 -7.57 -9.22
C THR A 88 5.66 -7.59 -9.43
N TYR A 89 6.43 -7.07 -8.47
CA TYR A 89 7.87 -6.87 -8.63
C TYR A 89 8.72 -7.97 -8.01
N HIS A 90 8.20 -8.67 -7.00
CA HIS A 90 8.95 -9.65 -6.22
C HIS A 90 8.15 -10.94 -5.91
N PRO A 91 7.51 -11.58 -6.91
CA PRO A 91 6.59 -12.71 -6.69
C PRO A 91 7.23 -13.89 -5.95
N TRP A 92 8.54 -14.08 -6.14
CA TRP A 92 9.32 -15.16 -5.54
C TRP A 92 9.60 -14.98 -4.04
N HIS A 93 9.45 -13.76 -3.50
CA HIS A 93 9.78 -13.45 -2.11
C HIS A 93 8.63 -13.76 -1.13
N ARG A 94 7.49 -14.27 -1.62
CA ARG A 94 6.35 -14.82 -0.85
C ARG A 94 5.84 -13.94 0.31
N CYS A 95 6.21 -12.66 0.38
CA CYS A 95 5.87 -11.77 1.50
C CYS A 95 4.37 -11.47 1.59
N CYS A 96 3.71 -11.32 0.45
CA CYS A 96 2.26 -11.26 0.40
C CYS A 96 1.79 -12.31 -0.61
N PRO A 97 1.55 -13.57 -0.18
CA PRO A 97 0.83 -14.48 -1.03
C PRO A 97 -0.57 -13.89 -1.22
N TYR A 98 -1.22 -14.33 -2.24
CA TYR A 98 -2.57 -14.06 -2.67
C TYR A 98 -3.70 -14.33 -1.62
N TRP A 99 -3.39 -14.42 -0.32
CA TRP A 99 -4.29 -14.76 0.80
C TRP A 99 -5.03 -13.57 1.46
N TRP A 100 -4.46 -12.36 1.45
CA TRP A 100 -5.09 -11.17 2.07
C TRP A 100 -6.31 -10.72 1.26
N THR A 101 -6.27 -10.92 -0.06
CA THR A 101 -7.35 -10.67 -1.02
C THR A 101 -8.58 -11.58 -0.83
N ARG A 102 -8.53 -12.60 0.05
CA ARG A 102 -9.65 -13.51 0.34
C ARG A 102 -10.14 -13.51 1.80
N CYS A 103 -9.32 -13.18 2.79
CA CYS A 103 -9.71 -13.25 4.20
C CYS A 103 -10.61 -12.09 4.70
N HIS A 104 -10.67 -10.95 4.00
CA HIS A 104 -11.52 -9.81 4.39
C HIS A 104 -12.76 -9.60 3.51
N ARG A 105 -13.03 -10.51 2.57
CA ARG A 105 -14.35 -10.61 1.94
C ARG A 105 -15.25 -11.34 2.95
N PHE A 106 -16.00 -10.59 3.76
CA PHE A 106 -16.89 -11.12 4.81
C PHE A 106 -17.93 -12.13 4.25
N PRO A 107 -18.48 -13.07 5.07
CA PRO A 107 -18.62 -12.91 6.50
C PRO A 107 -18.12 -14.06 7.37
N TYR A 108 -16.84 -14.05 7.74
CA TYR A 108 -16.43 -14.63 9.03
C TYR A 108 -15.26 -13.81 9.59
N PRO A 109 -15.30 -13.42 10.89
CA PRO A 109 -14.18 -12.78 11.54
C PRO A 109 -13.13 -13.84 11.87
N CYS A 110 -11.86 -13.51 11.63
CA CYS A 110 -10.76 -14.12 12.36
C CYS A 110 -10.67 -13.51 13.75
#